data_AF-A0A7R9PCG0-F1
#
_entry.id   AF-A0A7R9PCG0-F1
#
_cell.length_a   1.000
_cell.length_b   1.000
_cell.length_c   1.000
_cell.angle_alpha   90.00
_cell.angle_beta   90.00
_cell.angle_gamma   90.00
#
_symmetry.space_group_name_H-M   'P 1'
#
loop_
_entity.id
_entity.type
_entity.pdbx_description
1 polymer ?
#
loop_
_entity_poly.entity_id
_entity_poly.type
_entity_poly.pdbx_seq_one_letter_code
_entity_poly.pdbx_strand_id
1 'polypeptide(L)'
;MWVRFGYDPRTQPEARLYQTLDYRLRAKGGLRTKVKAKRSYCDYLLPYKSTPSCKPKMAIIGTGEDVPEFPDSGDDKRHVEENMYIFRPGMMPPSRQMFYQYCDVLVPEIQDMLEKLPEPPSQCHEKLGWMPPRFDDRCREILNAEILKSFHTELSGGTISTEMMVADDSP
;
A
#
# COMPACT_ATOMS: atom_id res chain seq x y z
N MET A 1 -7.85 -11.79 2.55
CA MET A 1 -8.28 -11.61 3.96
C MET A 1 -8.45 -12.97 4.59
N TRP A 2 -8.01 -13.13 5.83
CA TRP A 2 -8.25 -14.34 6.60
C TRP A 2 -9.48 -14.14 7.48
N VAL A 3 -10.36 -15.13 7.54
CA VAL A 3 -11.61 -15.06 8.30
C VAL A 3 -11.57 -16.17 9.34
N ARG A 4 -11.87 -15.84 10.60
CA ARG A 4 -11.91 -16.82 11.69
C ARG A 4 -13.02 -17.85 11.43
N PHE A 5 -12.76 -19.11 11.78
CA PHE A 5 -13.79 -20.16 11.71
C PHE A 5 -15.05 -19.79 12.50
N GLY A 6 -16.21 -20.06 11.90
CA GLY A 6 -17.53 -19.73 12.45
C GLY A 6 -17.97 -18.28 12.27
N TYR A 7 -17.16 -17.40 11.67
CA TYR A 7 -17.56 -16.05 11.30
C TYR A 7 -17.86 -15.98 9.79
N ASP A 8 -19.07 -15.54 9.43
CA ASP A 8 -19.44 -15.28 8.04
C ASP A 8 -19.67 -13.77 7.83
N PRO A 9 -18.75 -13.05 7.16
CA PRO A 9 -18.85 -11.61 6.93
C PRO A 9 -20.04 -11.22 6.04
N ARG A 10 -20.73 -12.18 5.41
CA ARG A 10 -21.91 -11.92 4.57
C ARG A 10 -23.22 -11.92 5.35
N THR A 11 -23.19 -12.33 6.61
CA THR A 11 -24.38 -12.34 7.47
C THR A 11 -24.52 -11.06 8.31
N GLN A 12 -23.40 -10.39 8.59
CA GLN A 12 -23.36 -9.20 9.44
C GLN A 12 -22.97 -7.96 8.64
N PRO A 13 -23.82 -6.93 8.56
CA PRO A 13 -23.49 -5.70 7.83
C PRO A 13 -22.36 -4.86 8.43
N GLU A 14 -22.03 -5.08 9.71
CA GLU A 14 -20.88 -4.46 10.37
C GLU A 14 -19.56 -4.87 9.72
N ALA A 15 -19.52 -6.05 9.10
CA ALA A 15 -18.37 -6.56 8.38
C ALA A 15 -17.95 -5.70 7.17
N ARG A 16 -18.78 -4.73 6.76
CA ARG A 16 -18.48 -3.80 5.66
C ARG A 16 -17.16 -3.07 5.85
N LEU A 17 -16.80 -2.72 7.09
CA LEU A 17 -15.57 -2.00 7.41
C LEU A 17 -14.31 -2.82 7.10
N TYR A 18 -14.40 -4.15 7.18
CA TYR A 18 -13.27 -5.02 6.90
C TYR A 18 -13.11 -5.30 5.40
N GLN A 19 -14.10 -4.96 4.56
CA GLN A 19 -14.04 -5.23 3.13
C GLN A 19 -12.78 -4.64 2.48
N THR A 20 -12.17 -5.41 1.58
CA THR A 20 -10.92 -5.03 0.93
C THR A 20 -11.13 -4.06 -0.23
N LEU A 21 -10.40 -2.96 -0.21
CA LEU A 21 -10.26 -1.99 -1.30
C LEU A 21 -9.00 -2.32 -2.12
N ASP A 22 -9.17 -2.82 -3.35
CA ASP A 22 -8.07 -2.92 -4.33
C ASP A 22 -7.76 -1.53 -4.88
N TYR A 23 -6.64 -0.97 -4.44
CA TYR A 23 -6.12 0.30 -4.91
C TYR A 23 -4.97 0.08 -5.88
N ARG A 24 -5.12 0.62 -7.09
CA ARG A 24 -4.07 0.63 -8.11
C ARG A 24 -3.70 2.07 -8.43
N LEU A 25 -2.45 2.41 -8.13
CA LEU A 25 -1.88 3.72 -8.39
C LEU A 25 -1.91 4.02 -9.89
N ARG A 26 -2.69 5.04 -10.28
CA ARG A 26 -2.71 5.55 -11.65
C ARG A 26 -1.49 6.45 -11.84
N ALA A 27 -0.54 5.98 -12.64
CA ALA A 27 0.66 6.75 -12.94
C ALA A 27 0.34 7.99 -13.79
N LYS A 28 0.31 9.17 -13.17
CA LYS A 28 0.40 10.47 -13.86
C LYS A 28 1.81 11.05 -13.65
N GLY A 29 2.51 11.42 -14.73
CA GLY A 29 3.84 12.05 -14.66
C GLY A 29 4.93 11.21 -13.95
N GLY A 30 5.91 11.90 -13.36
CA GLY A 30 7.08 11.33 -12.67
C GLY A 30 6.81 10.42 -11.46
N LEU A 31 5.53 10.25 -11.07
CA LEU A 31 5.09 9.35 -10.00
C LEU A 31 5.51 7.89 -10.24
N ARG A 32 5.74 7.52 -11.52
CA ARG A 32 6.26 6.18 -11.87
C ARG A 32 7.63 5.89 -11.26
N THR A 33 8.44 6.92 -11.03
CA THR A 33 9.82 6.79 -10.57
C THR A 33 9.88 6.64 -9.05
N LYS A 34 8.93 7.22 -8.31
CA LYS A 34 8.90 7.15 -6.84
C LYS A 34 8.35 5.84 -6.29
N VAL A 35 7.37 5.22 -6.95
CA VAL A 35 6.79 3.96 -6.48
C VAL A 35 7.37 2.78 -7.26
N LYS A 36 8.18 1.97 -6.56
CA LYS A 36 8.87 0.80 -7.13
C LYS A 36 7.87 -0.15 -7.78
N ALA A 37 8.15 -0.56 -9.02
CA ALA A 37 7.44 -1.67 -9.63
C ALA A 37 7.89 -2.98 -8.97
N LYS A 38 6.95 -3.82 -8.54
CA LYS A 38 7.25 -5.13 -7.92
C LYS A 38 8.05 -6.07 -8.83
N ARG A 39 7.98 -5.87 -10.15
CA ARG A 39 8.84 -6.51 -11.15
C ARG A 39 9.56 -5.42 -11.93
N SER A 40 10.87 -5.39 -11.83
CA SER A 40 11.72 -4.64 -12.75
C SER A 40 11.66 -5.35 -14.10
N TYR A 41 11.28 -4.66 -15.18
CA TYR A 41 11.44 -5.22 -16.53
C TYR A 41 12.93 -5.39 -16.92
N CYS A 42 13.85 -4.84 -16.12
CA CYS A 42 15.29 -4.98 -16.33
C CYS A 42 15.87 -6.31 -15.78
N ASP A 43 15.08 -7.13 -15.08
CA ASP A 43 15.50 -8.47 -14.61
C ASP A 43 15.13 -9.59 -15.59
N TYR A 44 14.67 -9.26 -16.80
CA TYR A 44 14.51 -10.24 -17.88
C TYR A 44 15.88 -10.60 -18.47
N LEU A 45 16.76 -11.16 -17.65
CA LEU A 45 17.95 -11.83 -18.13
C LEU A 45 17.48 -13.09 -18.87
N LEU A 46 17.67 -13.08 -20.19
CA LEU A 46 17.47 -14.26 -21.00
C LEU A 46 18.32 -15.41 -20.41
N PRO A 47 17.80 -16.64 -20.32
CA PRO A 47 18.45 -17.77 -19.63
C PRO A 47 19.92 -18.03 -20.01
N TYR A 48 20.36 -17.58 -21.19
CA TYR A 48 21.73 -17.74 -21.68
C TYR A 48 22.73 -16.70 -21.17
N LYS A 49 22.28 -15.67 -20.45
CA LYS A 49 23.12 -14.62 -19.82
C LYS A 49 23.12 -14.83 -18.31
N SER A 50 23.55 -16.00 -17.87
CA SER A 50 23.51 -16.39 -16.46
C SER A 50 24.66 -15.80 -15.65
N THR A 51 24.36 -14.81 -14.81
CA THR A 51 24.89 -14.76 -13.44
C THR A 51 23.70 -14.55 -12.49
N PRO A 52 23.26 -15.58 -11.75
CA PRO A 52 22.10 -15.45 -10.86
C PRO A 52 22.51 -14.73 -9.56
N SER A 53 22.17 -13.43 -9.44
CA SER A 53 22.38 -12.68 -8.18
C SER A 53 21.25 -12.85 -7.16
N CYS A 54 20.08 -13.35 -7.57
CA CYS A 54 18.95 -13.48 -6.66
C CYS A 54 18.62 -14.95 -6.40
N LYS A 55 19.02 -15.46 -5.23
CA LYS A 55 18.52 -16.74 -4.71
C LYS A 55 16.99 -16.60 -4.51
N PRO A 56 16.15 -17.43 -5.15
CA PRO A 56 14.72 -17.42 -4.86
C PRO A 56 14.50 -17.91 -3.42
N LYS A 57 13.96 -17.04 -2.54
CA LYS A 57 13.47 -17.43 -1.22
C LYS A 57 12.18 -18.23 -1.41
N MET A 58 12.28 -19.53 -1.69
CA MET A 58 11.16 -20.45 -1.55
C MET A 58 11.11 -20.89 -0.09
N ALA A 59 9.98 -20.68 0.59
CA ALA A 59 9.72 -21.31 1.87
C ALA A 59 9.45 -22.80 1.61
N ILE A 60 10.46 -23.65 1.81
CA ILE A 60 10.27 -25.09 1.84
C ILE A 60 9.67 -25.43 3.20
N ILE A 61 8.43 -25.91 3.22
CA ILE A 61 7.85 -26.53 4.41
C ILE A 61 8.42 -27.96 4.45
N GLY A 62 9.53 -28.14 5.17
CA GLY A 62 10.11 -29.45 5.44
C GLY A 62 9.66 -29.97 6.80
N THR A 63 8.90 -31.04 6.83
CA THR A 63 8.75 -31.91 8.00
C THR A 63 9.95 -32.86 8.03
N GLY A 64 10.86 -32.67 8.99
CA GLY A 64 11.99 -33.58 9.19
C GLY A 64 13.17 -32.87 9.82
N GLU A 65 13.62 -33.39 10.95
CA GLU A 65 14.74 -32.96 11.77
C GLU A 65 16.05 -33.03 10.99
N ASP A 66 16.65 -31.88 10.68
CA ASP A 66 18.08 -31.66 10.43
C ASP A 66 18.25 -30.19 10.05
N VAL A 67 18.41 -29.34 11.06
CA VAL A 67 18.59 -27.88 10.90
C VAL A 67 20.08 -27.59 10.74
N PRO A 68 20.55 -27.05 9.60
CA PRO A 68 21.86 -26.39 9.56
C PRO A 68 21.74 -25.11 10.39
N GLU A 69 22.60 -24.94 11.39
CA GLU A 69 22.68 -23.72 12.21
C GLU A 69 22.89 -22.49 11.31
N PHE A 70 21.81 -21.73 11.10
CA PHE A 70 21.88 -20.36 10.64
C PHE A 70 22.24 -19.49 11.85
N PRO A 71 23.20 -18.56 11.74
CA PRO A 71 23.61 -17.74 12.87
C PRO A 71 22.40 -16.95 13.39
N ASP A 72 22.10 -17.20 14.66
CA ASP A 72 21.13 -16.51 15.49
C ASP A 72 21.43 -15.00 15.49
N SER A 73 20.83 -14.30 14.54
CA SER A 73 20.76 -12.85 14.55
C SER A 73 19.51 -12.49 15.34
N GLY A 74 19.71 -12.28 16.64
CA GLY A 74 18.68 -11.90 17.58
C GLY A 74 17.87 -10.68 17.12
N ASP A 75 16.59 -10.72 17.44
CA ASP A 75 15.65 -9.60 17.47
C ASP A 75 15.46 -8.79 16.17
N ASP A 76 15.26 -9.45 15.03
CA ASP A 76 14.60 -8.82 13.88
C ASP A 76 13.08 -9.10 13.96
N LYS A 77 12.38 -8.37 14.84
CA LYS A 77 10.94 -8.18 14.67
C LYS A 77 10.77 -7.54 13.30
N ARG A 78 10.47 -8.35 12.28
CA ARG A 78 10.09 -7.94 10.92
C ARG A 78 9.20 -6.69 10.99
N HIS A 79 9.80 -5.51 10.95
CA HIS A 79 9.08 -4.25 11.13
C HIS A 79 8.37 -3.97 9.81
N VAL A 80 7.16 -4.52 9.67
CA VAL A 80 6.30 -4.24 8.53
C VAL A 80 5.95 -2.77 8.61
N GLU A 81 6.38 -2.01 7.61
CA GLU A 81 6.06 -0.59 7.52
C GLU A 81 4.53 -0.39 7.57
N GLU A 82 4.06 0.53 8.43
CA GLU A 82 2.63 0.78 8.66
C GLU A 82 1.90 1.14 7.36
N ASN A 83 2.58 1.83 6.44
CA ASN A 83 2.09 2.23 5.10
C ASN A 83 1.68 1.04 4.20
N MET A 84 2.06 -0.19 4.56
CA MET A 84 1.75 -1.40 3.81
C MET A 84 0.32 -1.88 4.07
N TYR A 85 -0.24 -1.57 5.23
CA TYR A 85 -1.58 -2.01 5.63
C TYR A 85 -2.50 -0.85 6.06
N ILE A 86 -1.94 0.31 6.44
CA ILE A 86 -2.70 1.53 6.76
C ILE A 86 -2.39 2.61 5.74
N PHE A 87 -3.43 3.29 5.27
CA PHE A 87 -3.27 4.48 4.43
C PHE A 87 -3.57 5.74 5.24
N ARG A 88 -2.60 6.65 5.36
CA ARG A 88 -2.79 8.00 5.92
C ARG A 88 -2.56 9.07 4.86
N PRO A 89 -3.27 10.21 4.92
CA PRO A 89 -3.00 11.36 4.06
C PRO A 89 -1.53 11.78 4.15
N GLY A 90 -0.93 12.20 3.04
CA GLY A 90 0.48 12.59 2.99
C GLY A 90 1.47 11.45 2.74
N MET A 91 1.02 10.19 2.75
CA MET A 91 1.90 9.03 2.55
C MET A 91 1.90 8.54 1.11
N MET A 92 3.06 8.07 0.65
CA MET A 92 3.21 7.36 -0.62
C MET A 92 3.05 5.85 -0.40
N PRO A 93 2.14 5.17 -1.15
CA PRO A 93 2.03 3.73 -1.07
C PRO A 93 3.34 3.02 -1.45
N PRO A 94 3.75 1.96 -0.72
CA PRO A 94 5.01 1.26 -0.98
C PRO A 94 5.00 0.47 -2.30
N SER A 95 3.83 0.20 -2.86
CA SER A 95 3.65 -0.51 -4.13
C SER A 95 2.52 0.08 -4.96
N ARG A 96 2.59 -0.16 -6.27
CA ARG A 96 1.58 0.31 -7.24
C ARG A 96 0.21 -0.32 -7.04
N GLN A 97 0.17 -1.53 -6.50
CA GLN A 97 -1.06 -2.23 -6.17
C GLN A 97 -1.05 -2.51 -4.68
N MET A 98 -2.09 -2.04 -3.99
CA MET A 98 -2.30 -2.18 -2.57
C MET A 98 -3.69 -2.74 -2.31
N PHE A 99 -3.80 -3.52 -1.23
CA PHE A 99 -5.05 -4.09 -0.77
C PHE A 99 -5.28 -3.61 0.66
N TYR A 100 -6.04 -2.53 0.80
CA TYR A 100 -6.38 -1.95 2.10
C TYR A 100 -7.73 -2.46 2.58
N GLN A 101 -8.01 -2.38 3.87
CA GLN A 101 -9.38 -2.52 4.40
C GLN A 101 -9.96 -1.13 4.64
N TYR A 102 -11.29 -0.97 4.57
CA TYR A 102 -11.89 0.35 4.78
C TYR A 102 -11.62 0.92 6.18
N CYS A 103 -11.51 0.05 7.20
CA CYS A 103 -11.11 0.47 8.56
C CYS A 103 -9.68 1.02 8.64
N ASP A 104 -8.80 0.62 7.73
CA ASP A 104 -7.37 1.00 7.74
C ASP A 104 -7.09 2.20 6.80
N VAL A 105 -8.13 2.74 6.16
CA VAL A 105 -8.03 3.93 5.31
C VAL A 105 -8.41 5.16 6.14
N LEU A 106 -7.39 5.83 6.69
CA LEU A 106 -7.55 6.93 7.64
C LEU A 106 -7.60 8.30 6.92
N VAL A 107 -8.37 8.37 5.83
CA VAL A 107 -8.59 9.61 5.09
C VAL A 107 -9.91 10.22 5.55
N PRO A 108 -9.92 11.48 6.04
CA PRO A 108 -11.13 12.09 6.60
C PRO A 108 -12.33 12.04 5.65
N GLU A 109 -12.12 12.32 4.36
CA GLU A 109 -13.21 12.29 3.36
C GLU A 109 -13.81 10.89 3.20
N ILE A 110 -12.99 9.83 3.28
CA ILE A 110 -13.47 8.44 3.17
C ILE A 110 -14.16 8.02 4.47
N GLN A 111 -13.65 8.43 5.62
CA GLN A 111 -14.27 8.18 6.92
C GLN A 111 -15.65 8.83 7.02
N ASP A 112 -15.76 10.10 6.62
CA ASP A 112 -17.03 10.81 6.48
C ASP A 112 -18.01 10.08 5.55
N MET A 113 -17.50 9.58 4.41
CA MET A 113 -18.31 8.82 3.46
C MET A 113 -18.80 7.50 4.06
N LEU A 114 -17.99 6.82 4.87
CA LEU A 114 -18.35 5.58 5.58
C LEU A 114 -19.42 5.84 6.65
N GLU A 115 -19.30 6.92 7.41
CA GLU A 115 -20.27 7.30 8.45
C GLU A 115 -21.62 7.71 7.86
N LYS A 116 -21.61 8.38 6.70
CA LYS A 116 -22.82 8.83 5.99
C LYS A 116 -23.42 7.76 5.08
N LEU A 117 -22.93 6.52 5.12
CA LEU A 117 -23.48 5.43 4.32
C LEU A 117 -24.95 5.19 4.70
N PRO A 118 -25.81 4.89 3.72
CA PRO A 118 -27.16 4.44 4.02
C PRO A 118 -27.12 3.13 4.80
N GLU A 119 -28.29 2.77 5.34
CA GLU A 119 -28.48 1.44 5.88
C GLU A 119 -28.05 0.38 4.86
N PRO A 120 -27.36 -0.66 5.33
CA PRO A 120 -26.84 -1.69 4.45
C PRO A 120 -27.98 -2.40 3.74
N PRO A 121 -27.73 -2.99 2.56
CA PRO A 121 -28.72 -3.86 1.93
C PRO A 121 -29.10 -5.02 2.86
N SER A 122 -30.25 -5.64 2.65
CA SER A 122 -30.68 -6.81 3.43
C SER A 122 -29.80 -8.05 3.20
N GLN A 123 -29.10 -8.09 2.07
CA GLN A 123 -28.21 -9.19 1.69
C GLN A 123 -26.89 -8.65 1.15
N CYS A 124 -25.80 -9.36 1.48
CA CYS A 124 -24.47 -9.06 0.97
C CYS A 124 -24.38 -9.36 -0.53
N HIS A 125 -23.99 -8.37 -1.33
CA HIS A 125 -23.86 -8.51 -2.77
C HIS A 125 -22.56 -9.24 -3.14
N GLU A 126 -22.60 -10.16 -4.10
CA GLU A 126 -21.44 -11.00 -4.48
C GLU A 126 -20.19 -10.20 -4.86
N LYS A 127 -20.36 -9.05 -5.53
CA LYS A 127 -19.24 -8.20 -6.01
C LYS A 127 -18.98 -6.96 -5.16
N LEU A 128 -20.03 -6.39 -4.56
CA LEU A 128 -19.98 -5.10 -3.87
C LEU A 128 -19.91 -5.26 -2.36
N GLY A 129 -20.18 -6.48 -1.87
CA GLY A 129 -20.32 -6.75 -0.45
C GLY A 129 -21.50 -5.97 0.12
N TRP A 130 -21.20 -5.20 1.16
CA TRP A 130 -22.17 -4.35 1.85
C TRP A 130 -22.11 -2.88 1.41
N MET A 131 -21.26 -2.56 0.43
CA MET A 131 -21.06 -1.20 -0.03
C MET A 131 -22.04 -0.82 -1.15
N PRO A 132 -22.45 0.46 -1.22
CA PRO A 132 -23.20 0.97 -2.36
C PRO A 132 -22.43 0.83 -3.68
N PRO A 133 -23.13 0.80 -4.82
CA PRO A 133 -22.47 0.79 -6.12
C PRO A 133 -21.58 2.03 -6.29
N ARG A 134 -20.40 1.85 -6.90
CA ARG A 134 -19.39 2.90 -7.17
C ARG A 134 -18.75 3.53 -5.93
N PHE A 135 -18.98 2.99 -4.74
CA PHE A 135 -18.33 3.47 -3.52
C PHE A 135 -16.81 3.28 -3.59
N ASP A 136 -16.35 2.11 -4.06
CA ASP A 136 -14.94 1.80 -4.25
C ASP A 136 -14.26 2.72 -5.26
N ASP A 137 -14.95 3.07 -6.35
CA ASP A 137 -14.44 4.02 -7.35
C ASP A 137 -14.21 5.41 -6.74
N ARG A 138 -15.18 5.91 -5.97
CA ARG A 138 -15.05 7.19 -5.24
C ARG A 138 -13.88 7.17 -4.26
N CYS A 139 -13.73 6.09 -3.48
CA CYS A 139 -12.58 5.94 -2.59
C CYS A 139 -11.25 5.94 -3.36
N ARG A 140 -11.17 5.26 -4.51
CA ARG A 140 -9.97 5.27 -5.36
C ARG A 140 -9.66 6.66 -5.91
N GLU A 141 -10.66 7.45 -6.27
CA GLU A 141 -10.48 8.83 -6.74
C GLU A 141 -9.90 9.72 -5.65
N ILE A 142 -10.44 9.64 -4.43
CA ILE A 142 -9.95 10.39 -3.25
C ILE A 142 -8.50 10.00 -2.94
N LEU A 143 -8.19 8.70 -2.90
CA LEU A 143 -6.81 8.22 -2.67
C LEU A 143 -5.84 8.73 -3.73
N ASN A 144 -6.23 8.72 -5.01
CA ASN A 144 -5.40 9.27 -6.08
C ASN A 144 -5.18 10.78 -5.91
N ALA A 145 -6.20 11.54 -5.50
CA ALA A 145 -6.09 12.97 -5.24
C ALA A 145 -5.13 13.27 -4.08
N GLU A 146 -5.22 12.53 -2.98
CA GLU A 146 -4.32 12.66 -1.83
C GLU A 146 -2.86 12.34 -2.19
N ILE A 147 -2.63 11.30 -2.99
CA ILE A 147 -1.27 10.95 -3.43
C ILE A 147 -0.70 12.02 -4.37
N LEU A 148 -1.51 12.57 -5.27
CA LEU A 148 -1.08 13.67 -6.15
C LEU A 148 -0.75 14.92 -5.34
N LYS A 149 -1.58 15.26 -4.35
CA LYS A 149 -1.34 16.37 -3.42
C LYS A 149 -0.03 16.19 -2.67
N SER A 150 0.18 15.00 -2.11
CA SER A 150 1.42 14.63 -1.40
C SER A 150 2.65 14.79 -2.31
N PHE A 151 2.55 14.32 -3.56
CA PHE A 151 3.61 14.44 -4.54
C PHE A 151 3.93 15.91 -4.90
N HIS A 152 2.92 16.76 -5.04
CA HIS A 152 3.13 18.19 -5.29
C HIS A 152 3.75 18.90 -4.08
N THR A 153 3.32 18.57 -2.86
CA THR A 153 3.89 19.12 -1.63
C THR A 153 5.36 18.77 -1.48
N GLU A 154 5.76 17.53 -1.78
CA GLU A 154 7.18 17.12 -1.78
C GLU A 154 8.02 17.90 -2.81
N LEU A 155 7.45 18.25 -3.97
CA LEU A 155 8.15 19.04 -4.98
C LEU A 155 8.28 20.52 -4.56
N SER A 156 7.26 21.10 -3.94
CA SER A 156 7.31 22.48 -3.43
C SER A 156 8.16 22.64 -2.16
N GLY A 157 8.29 21.59 -1.36
CA GLY A 157 9.11 21.60 -0.13
C GLY A 157 10.62 21.54 -0.37
N GLY A 158 11.06 21.23 -1.59
CA GLY A 158 12.48 21.12 -1.95
C GLY A 158 13.18 22.45 -2.29
N THR A 159 12.51 23.60 -2.19
CA THR A 159 13.05 24.89 -2.69
C THR A 159 13.50 25.89 -1.61
N ILE A 160 13.55 25.52 -0.33
CA ILE A 160 14.03 26.43 0.73
C ILE A 160 15.21 25.80 1.48
N SER A 161 16.40 25.85 0.87
CA SER A 161 17.71 25.81 1.54
C SER A 161 18.85 25.99 0.52
N THR A 162 18.87 27.10 -0.22
CA THR A 162 20.09 27.55 -0.92
C THR A 162 20.05 29.06 -1.11
N GLU A 163 20.17 29.83 -0.03
CA GLU A 163 20.67 31.21 -0.11
C GLU A 163 21.13 31.72 1.26
N MET A 164 22.40 31.46 1.60
CA MET A 164 23.23 32.40 2.35
C MET A 164 24.70 32.04 2.14
N MET A 165 25.19 32.35 0.94
CA MET A 165 26.60 32.61 0.67
C MET A 165 26.64 33.77 -0.31
N VAL A 166 26.62 34.99 0.22
CA VAL A 166 27.24 36.13 -0.47
C VAL A 166 28.39 36.56 0.43
N ALA A 167 29.57 36.17 0.00
CA ALA A 167 30.83 36.75 0.42
C ALA A 167 30.83 38.23 -0.01
N ASP A 168 31.10 39.12 0.94
CA ASP A 168 31.60 40.46 0.65
C ASP A 168 33.00 40.54 1.25
N ASP A 169 33.97 40.20 0.41
CA ASP A 169 35.39 40.48 0.63
C ASP A 169 35.72 41.61 -0.33
N SER A 170 36.20 42.73 0.22
CA SER A 170 36.64 43.90 -0.53
C SER A 170 37.60 44.74 0.31
N PRO A 171 38.48 45.50 -0.35
CA PRO A 171 39.91 45.15 -0.50
C PRO A 171 40.85 45.71 0.56
#